data_AF-A0A955YRT2-F1
#
_entry.id   AF-A0A955YRT2-F1
#
_cell.length_a   1.000
_cell.length_b   1.000
_cell.length_c   1.000
_cell.angle_alpha   90.00
_cell.angle_beta   90.00
_cell.angle_gamma   90.00
#
_symmetry.space_group_name_H-M   'P 1'
#
loop_
_entity.id
_entity.type
_entity.pdbx_description
1 polymer ?
#
loop_
_entity_poly.entity_id
_entity_poly.type
_entity_poly.pdbx_seq_one_letter_code
_entity_poly.pdbx_strand_id
1 'polypeptide(L)'
;GGGSDGDDVLLYQIPDRSSCATCHGEAPAAVLGVATRQLNGPGNYGRNRTNQIDAMDAIGLFGDTRGPKALAELPRLAGPTDKNASLEERARSYLDTHCAACHQPGGWTSPEITFDLRVETPFAETQLCGERALFPYPANTGDYRIDPGRPDNSNLLGRLSVEGVGEVGEMPPLGRSTVDPVGTALIRDWIRSLEGCPEPDQ
;
A
#
# COMPACT_ATOMS: atom_id res chain seq x y z
N GLY A 1 -37.14 -10.32 1.58
CA GLY A 1 -36.75 -11.65 2.08
C GLY A 1 -35.59 -12.13 1.25
N GLY A 2 -34.53 -12.62 1.90
CA GLY A 2 -33.33 -13.15 1.26
C GLY A 2 -32.05 -12.42 1.68
N GLY A 3 -31.75 -12.39 2.98
CA GLY A 3 -30.38 -12.16 3.44
C GLY A 3 -29.62 -13.46 3.23
N SER A 4 -28.62 -13.44 2.36
CA SER A 4 -27.64 -14.52 2.25
C SER A 4 -26.55 -14.26 3.29
N ASP A 5 -26.79 -14.71 4.52
CA ASP A 5 -25.71 -15.09 5.43
C ASP A 5 -25.12 -16.40 4.86
N GLY A 6 -24.30 -16.26 3.82
CA GLY A 6 -23.36 -17.31 3.43
C GLY A 6 -22.10 -17.11 4.24
N ASP A 7 -21.54 -18.18 4.80
CA ASP A 7 -20.19 -18.13 5.34
C ASP A 7 -19.26 -17.68 4.21
N ASP A 8 -18.70 -16.47 4.32
CA ASP A 8 -17.72 -15.96 3.36
C ASP A 8 -16.46 -16.84 3.47
N VAL A 9 -16.31 -17.78 2.54
CA VAL A 9 -15.14 -18.65 2.47
C VAL A 9 -14.00 -17.86 1.84
N LEU A 10 -13.08 -17.39 2.69
CA LEU A 10 -11.84 -16.80 2.24
C LEU A 10 -10.87 -17.91 1.81
N LEU A 11 -10.52 -17.93 0.53
CA LEU A 11 -9.44 -18.78 0.03
C LEU A 11 -8.10 -18.23 0.52
N TYR A 12 -7.37 -19.05 1.28
CA TYR A 12 -6.00 -18.74 1.70
C TYR A 12 -5.02 -19.53 0.86
N GLN A 13 -4.28 -18.84 -0.01
CA GLN A 13 -3.24 -19.46 -0.83
C GLN A 13 -1.91 -19.41 -0.08
N ILE A 14 -1.31 -20.58 0.14
CA ILE A 14 0.07 -20.69 0.62
C ILE A 14 1.00 -20.47 -0.59
N PRO A 15 1.87 -19.45 -0.58
CA PRO A 15 2.80 -19.21 -1.67
C PRO A 15 3.76 -20.40 -1.85
N ASP A 16 4.00 -20.80 -3.09
CA ASP A 16 5.06 -21.74 -3.42
C ASP A 16 6.43 -21.04 -3.47
N ARG A 17 7.50 -21.81 -3.70
CA ARG A 17 8.86 -21.26 -3.71
C ARG A 17 9.07 -20.20 -4.78
N SER A 18 8.46 -20.35 -5.96
CA SER A 18 8.51 -19.34 -7.03
C SER A 18 7.82 -18.04 -6.61
N SER A 19 6.68 -18.15 -5.93
CA SER A 19 5.95 -17.00 -5.39
C SER A 19 6.74 -16.27 -4.29
N CYS A 20 7.55 -17.00 -3.51
CA CYS A 20 8.48 -16.36 -2.57
C CYS A 20 9.60 -15.61 -3.31
N ALA A 21 10.14 -16.20 -4.38
CA ALA A 21 11.21 -15.60 -5.19
C ALA A 21 10.76 -14.34 -5.93
N THR A 22 9.45 -14.19 -6.21
CA THR A 22 8.86 -12.93 -6.70
C THR A 22 9.25 -11.75 -5.82
N CYS A 23 9.08 -11.86 -4.50
CA CYS A 23 9.40 -10.74 -3.62
C CYS A 23 10.87 -10.74 -3.17
N HIS A 24 11.46 -11.91 -2.91
CA HIS A 24 12.81 -12.02 -2.34
C HIS A 24 13.94 -11.99 -3.37
N GLY A 25 13.66 -12.23 -4.65
CA GLY A 25 14.69 -12.36 -5.70
C GLY A 25 15.70 -13.49 -5.42
N GLU A 26 16.88 -13.39 -6.05
CA GLU A 26 17.99 -14.35 -5.92
C GLU A 26 19.17 -13.80 -5.08
N ALA A 27 19.12 -12.53 -4.68
CA ALA A 27 20.14 -11.87 -3.85
C ALA A 27 19.90 -12.15 -2.35
N PRO A 28 20.89 -11.97 -1.44
CA PRO A 28 20.64 -12.12 0.00
C PRO A 28 19.47 -11.20 0.40
N ALA A 29 18.39 -11.82 0.84
CA ALA A 29 17.10 -11.17 1.02
C ALA A 29 17.22 -9.98 1.97
N ALA A 30 16.94 -8.78 1.47
CA ALA A 30 16.50 -7.70 2.34
C ALA A 30 15.28 -8.20 3.14
N VAL A 31 15.20 -7.85 4.42
CA VAL A 31 14.07 -8.25 5.27
C VAL A 31 12.80 -7.60 4.73
N LEU A 32 11.92 -8.43 4.15
CA LEU A 32 10.56 -8.05 3.77
C LEU A 32 9.65 -8.20 4.98
N GLY A 33 9.83 -7.29 5.94
CA GLY A 33 9.12 -7.28 7.20
C GLY A 33 8.48 -5.93 7.49
N VAL A 34 7.90 -5.84 8.68
CA VAL A 34 7.36 -4.57 9.18
C VAL A 34 8.47 -3.51 9.28
N ALA A 35 8.16 -2.31 8.80
CA ALA A 35 9.07 -1.17 8.89
C ALA A 35 8.74 -0.29 10.09
N THR A 36 9.73 0.46 10.61
CA THR A 36 9.53 1.44 11.69
C THR A 36 8.34 2.37 11.43
N ARG A 37 8.16 2.81 10.18
CA ARG A 37 7.05 3.70 9.79
C ARG A 37 5.66 3.08 9.94
N GLN A 38 5.54 1.75 9.79
CA GLN A 38 4.30 1.01 10.01
C GLN A 38 4.03 0.79 11.50
N LEU A 39 5.10 0.65 12.30
CA LEU A 39 5.01 0.38 13.74
C LEU A 39 4.90 1.63 14.59
N ASN A 40 5.41 2.78 14.13
CA ASN A 40 5.43 4.02 14.90
C ASN A 40 4.03 4.66 14.98
N GLY A 41 3.17 4.07 15.79
CA GLY A 41 1.79 4.50 15.95
C GLY A 41 1.13 3.76 17.11
N PRO A 42 -0.09 4.18 17.51
CA PRO A 42 -0.79 3.56 18.63
C PRO A 42 -1.25 2.14 18.27
N GLY A 43 -0.87 1.16 19.09
CA GLY A 43 -1.43 -0.19 19.11
C GLY A 43 -2.41 -0.38 20.27
N ASN A 44 -3.33 -1.34 20.12
CA ASN A 44 -4.24 -1.75 21.19
C ASN A 44 -3.77 -3.08 21.80
N TYR A 45 -3.29 -3.03 23.05
CA TYR A 45 -2.79 -4.19 23.78
C TYR A 45 -3.71 -4.49 24.99
N GLY A 46 -5.01 -4.57 24.72
CA GLY A 46 -6.04 -4.83 25.73
C GLY A 46 -6.46 -3.55 26.45
N ARG A 47 -6.08 -3.39 27.72
CA ARG A 47 -6.42 -2.18 28.49
C ARG A 47 -5.48 -1.00 28.22
N ASN A 48 -4.34 -1.25 27.59
CA ASN A 48 -3.32 -0.24 27.33
C ASN A 48 -3.27 0.10 25.83
N ARG A 49 -3.38 1.39 25.54
CA ARG A 49 -3.09 1.95 24.21
C ARG A 49 -1.76 2.67 24.31
N THR A 50 -0.75 2.18 23.61
CA THR A 50 0.60 2.77 23.58
C THR A 50 1.20 2.65 22.19
N ASN A 51 2.32 3.31 21.93
CA ASN A 51 3.04 3.15 20.68
C ASN A 51 3.52 1.68 20.54
N GLN A 52 3.35 1.07 19.38
CA GLN A 52 3.72 -0.35 19.18
C GLN A 52 5.22 -0.57 19.38
N ILE A 53 6.05 0.40 19.01
CA ILE A 53 7.50 0.33 19.21
C ILE A 53 7.82 0.34 20.72
N ASP A 54 7.18 1.19 21.52
CA ASP A 54 7.38 1.17 22.98
C ASP A 54 6.85 -0.12 23.63
N ALA A 55 5.73 -0.66 23.12
CA ALA A 55 5.23 -1.94 23.58
C ALA A 55 6.23 -3.09 23.32
N MET A 56 6.84 -3.09 22.13
CA MET A 56 7.89 -4.04 21.76
C MET A 56 9.15 -3.88 22.62
N ASP A 57 9.54 -2.64 22.92
CA ASP A 57 10.67 -2.35 23.81
C ASP A 57 10.40 -2.83 25.24
N ALA A 58 9.18 -2.60 25.75
CA ALA A 58 8.79 -3.00 27.10
C ALA A 58 8.80 -4.52 27.34
N ILE A 59 8.67 -5.32 26.28
CA ILE A 59 8.81 -6.79 26.35
C ILE A 59 10.23 -7.27 26.01
N GLY A 60 11.17 -6.35 25.82
CA GLY A 60 12.57 -6.64 25.54
C GLY A 60 12.85 -7.06 24.09
N LEU A 61 11.96 -6.79 23.13
CA LEU A 61 12.12 -7.23 21.74
C LEU A 61 13.41 -6.69 21.10
N PHE A 62 13.80 -5.46 21.45
CA PHE A 62 15.00 -4.82 20.92
C PHE A 62 16.26 -5.08 21.75
N GLY A 63 16.15 -5.52 23.00
CA GLY A 63 17.27 -5.54 23.94
C GLY A 63 18.05 -4.21 23.92
N ASP A 64 19.37 -4.27 23.81
CA ASP A 64 20.25 -3.10 23.76
C ASP A 64 20.34 -2.44 22.36
N THR A 65 19.60 -2.96 21.38
CA THR A 65 19.66 -2.48 19.98
C THR A 65 18.63 -1.39 19.66
N ARG A 66 17.84 -0.95 20.65
CA ARG A 66 16.91 0.18 20.47
C ARG A 66 17.71 1.45 20.14
N GLY A 67 17.47 1.98 18.94
CA GLY A 67 18.09 3.22 18.49
C GLY A 67 17.74 4.40 19.40
N PRO A 68 18.59 5.46 19.44
CA PRO A 68 18.46 6.55 20.40
C PRO A 68 17.36 7.57 20.05
N LYS A 69 16.76 7.47 18.86
CA LYS A 69 15.78 8.43 18.37
C LYS A 69 14.50 8.36 19.20
N ALA A 70 13.99 9.52 19.61
CA ALA A 70 12.66 9.59 20.20
C ALA A 70 11.59 9.18 19.18
N LEU A 71 10.47 8.62 19.64
CA LEU A 71 9.37 8.20 18.74
C LEU A 71 8.87 9.33 17.84
N ALA A 72 8.90 10.58 18.33
CA ALA A 72 8.49 11.76 17.57
C ALA A 72 9.39 12.06 16.37
N GLU A 73 10.62 11.54 16.37
CA GLU A 73 11.61 11.70 15.28
C GLU A 73 11.62 10.51 14.32
N LEU A 74 10.90 9.43 14.64
CA LEU A 74 10.79 8.26 13.78
C LEU A 74 9.71 8.50 12.72
N PRO A 75 9.90 7.97 11.49
CA PRO A 75 8.86 8.07 10.46
C PRO A 75 7.60 7.34 10.91
N ARG A 76 6.45 7.75 10.40
CA ARG A 76 5.14 7.16 10.71
C ARG A 76 4.26 7.20 9.46
N LEU A 77 3.46 6.15 9.29
CA LEU A 77 2.37 6.10 8.33
C LEU A 77 1.02 6.46 8.99
N ALA A 78 0.15 7.09 8.22
CA ALA A 78 -1.23 7.36 8.60
C ALA A 78 -2.12 6.13 8.30
N GLY A 79 -2.93 5.73 9.27
CA GLY A 79 -3.91 4.66 9.06
C GLY A 79 -5.02 5.13 8.11
N PRO A 80 -5.65 4.24 7.33
CA PRO A 80 -6.67 4.62 6.34
C PRO A 80 -7.89 5.33 6.96
N THR A 81 -8.14 5.11 8.25
CA THR A 81 -9.23 5.72 9.02
C THR A 81 -8.76 6.82 9.99
N ASP A 82 -7.51 7.27 9.93
CA ASP A 82 -6.98 8.32 10.83
C ASP A 82 -7.53 9.70 10.46
N LYS A 83 -8.51 10.18 11.21
CA LYS A 83 -9.18 11.47 10.96
C LYS A 83 -8.29 12.69 11.20
N ASN A 84 -7.12 12.53 11.81
CA ASN A 84 -6.18 13.63 12.04
C ASN A 84 -5.16 13.79 10.91
N ALA A 85 -5.11 12.84 9.97
CA ALA A 85 -4.27 12.90 8.78
C ALA A 85 -5.10 13.35 7.57
N SER A 86 -4.46 14.10 6.68
CA SER A 86 -5.05 14.49 5.41
C SER A 86 -5.43 13.26 4.58
N LEU A 87 -6.31 13.47 3.59
CA LEU A 87 -6.70 12.41 2.67
C LEU A 87 -5.50 11.86 1.89
N GLU A 88 -4.60 12.75 1.45
CA GLU A 88 -3.38 12.36 0.74
C GLU A 88 -2.44 11.56 1.65
N GLU A 89 -2.13 12.02 2.86
CA GLU A 89 -1.24 11.29 3.77
C GLU A 89 -1.72 9.86 4.02
N ARG A 90 -3.03 9.66 4.18
CA ARG A 90 -3.64 8.34 4.33
C ARG A 90 -3.52 7.50 3.06
N ALA A 91 -3.86 8.06 1.90
CA ALA A 91 -3.79 7.36 0.62
C ALA A 91 -2.35 6.96 0.28
N ARG A 92 -1.38 7.87 0.47
CA ARG A 92 0.04 7.62 0.27
C ARG A 92 0.59 6.58 1.23
N SER A 93 0.19 6.61 2.49
CA SER A 93 0.53 5.59 3.49
C SER A 93 -0.01 4.20 3.11
N TYR A 94 -1.22 4.16 2.55
CA TYR A 94 -1.82 2.93 2.04
C TYR A 94 -1.01 2.36 0.88
N LEU A 95 -0.63 3.18 -0.11
CA LEU A 95 0.18 2.77 -1.25
C LEU A 95 1.59 2.31 -0.83
N ASP A 96 2.21 2.99 0.14
CA ASP A 96 3.50 2.56 0.70
C ASP A 96 3.40 1.15 1.30
N THR A 97 2.36 0.92 2.12
CA THR A 97 2.17 -0.32 2.85
C THR A 97 1.85 -1.50 1.94
N HIS A 98 1.04 -1.30 0.90
CA HIS A 98 0.48 -2.38 0.10
C HIS A 98 1.14 -2.55 -1.27
N CYS A 99 1.88 -1.54 -1.76
CA CYS A 99 2.35 -1.52 -3.14
C CYS A 99 3.84 -1.20 -3.29
N ALA A 100 4.42 -0.37 -2.42
CA ALA A 100 5.80 0.11 -2.58
C ALA A 100 6.86 -0.98 -2.47
N ALA A 101 6.56 -2.13 -1.84
CA ALA A 101 7.48 -3.27 -1.84
C ALA A 101 7.88 -3.69 -3.26
N CYS A 102 6.93 -3.68 -4.20
CA CYS A 102 7.17 -3.97 -5.62
C CYS A 102 7.39 -2.70 -6.44
N HIS A 103 6.57 -1.66 -6.20
CA HIS A 103 6.58 -0.41 -6.95
C HIS A 103 7.51 0.63 -6.31
N GLN A 104 8.81 0.37 -6.41
CA GLN A 104 9.90 1.25 -5.98
C GLN A 104 11.13 1.02 -6.88
N PRO A 105 12.14 1.90 -6.87
CA PRO A 105 13.39 1.67 -7.59
C PRO A 105 14.03 0.32 -7.24
N GLY A 106 14.23 -0.54 -8.24
CA GLY A 106 14.77 -1.89 -8.05
C GLY A 106 13.79 -2.90 -7.45
N GLY A 107 12.52 -2.53 -7.29
CA GLY A 107 11.46 -3.45 -6.87
C GLY A 107 11.06 -4.43 -7.97
N TRP A 108 10.26 -5.44 -7.59
CA TRP A 108 9.83 -6.49 -8.52
C TRP A 108 8.67 -6.02 -9.40
N THR A 109 8.99 -5.33 -10.49
CA THR A 109 8.05 -4.98 -11.55
C THR A 109 8.69 -5.18 -12.92
N SER A 110 7.87 -5.14 -13.99
CA SER A 110 8.40 -5.01 -15.34
C SER A 110 9.32 -3.78 -15.42
N PRO A 111 10.47 -3.84 -16.14
CA PRO A 111 11.39 -2.70 -16.25
C PRO A 111 10.75 -1.40 -16.76
N GLU A 112 9.65 -1.50 -17.50
CA GLU A 112 8.88 -0.38 -18.01
C GLU A 112 8.02 0.28 -16.92
N ILE A 113 7.66 -0.44 -15.84
CA ILE A 113 6.90 0.09 -14.71
C ILE A 113 7.89 0.77 -13.75
N THR A 114 7.91 2.09 -13.78
CA THR A 114 8.92 2.93 -13.12
C THR A 114 8.42 3.80 -11.99
N PHE A 115 7.12 3.74 -11.66
CA PHE A 115 6.56 4.58 -10.61
C PHE A 115 6.98 4.11 -9.21
N ASP A 116 7.16 5.07 -8.31
CA ASP A 116 7.65 4.84 -6.95
C ASP A 116 6.57 5.22 -5.94
N LEU A 117 6.05 4.24 -5.21
CA LEU A 117 4.94 4.40 -4.28
C LEU A 117 5.37 4.57 -2.83
N ARG A 118 6.67 4.68 -2.56
CA ARG A 118 7.16 4.91 -1.21
C ARG A 118 6.63 6.24 -0.68
N VAL A 119 6.33 6.28 0.63
CA VAL A 119 5.78 7.48 1.26
C VAL A 119 6.77 8.65 1.22
N GLU A 120 8.08 8.36 1.22
CA GLU A 120 9.13 9.38 1.14
C GLU A 120 9.29 10.02 -0.24
N THR A 121 8.73 9.41 -1.30
CA THR A 121 8.85 9.95 -2.66
C THR A 121 7.76 11.00 -2.88
N PRO A 122 8.11 12.28 -3.15
CA PRO A 122 7.13 13.34 -3.38
C PRO A 122 6.10 12.95 -4.45
N PHE A 123 4.84 13.39 -4.31
CA PHE A 123 3.79 12.96 -5.24
C PHE A 123 4.13 13.29 -6.69
N ALA A 124 4.68 14.46 -6.95
CA ALA A 124 5.13 14.87 -8.27
C ALA A 124 6.22 13.97 -8.89
N GLU A 125 7.05 13.33 -8.06
CA GLU A 125 8.18 12.50 -8.50
C GLU A 125 7.81 11.03 -8.65
N THR A 126 6.62 10.63 -8.19
CA THR A 126 6.20 9.22 -8.25
C THR A 126 5.96 8.69 -9.65
N GLN A 127 5.81 9.55 -10.67
CA GLN A 127 5.34 9.18 -12.01
C GLN A 127 3.95 8.50 -11.97
N LEU A 128 3.09 8.87 -11.02
CA LEU A 128 1.78 8.27 -10.86
C LEU A 128 0.66 9.11 -11.47
N CYS A 129 0.70 10.43 -11.26
CA CYS A 129 -0.36 11.34 -11.66
C CYS A 129 -0.25 11.72 -13.13
N GLY A 130 -1.33 11.59 -13.90
CA GLY A 130 -1.40 12.04 -15.29
C GLY A 130 -0.55 11.22 -16.27
N GLU A 131 0.14 10.20 -15.78
CA GLU A 131 0.97 9.30 -16.57
C GLU A 131 0.15 8.19 -17.19
N ARG A 132 0.49 7.77 -18.42
CA ARG A 132 -0.23 6.69 -19.09
C ARG A 132 0.03 5.34 -18.40
N ALA A 133 -1.03 4.55 -18.28
CA ALA A 133 -0.95 3.15 -17.90
C ALA A 133 -0.30 2.36 -19.04
N LEU A 134 0.71 1.56 -18.72
CA LEU A 134 1.44 0.74 -19.70
C LEU A 134 0.65 -0.51 -20.08
N PHE A 135 -0.02 -1.10 -19.09
CA PHE A 135 -0.84 -2.29 -19.24
C PHE A 135 -2.22 -1.98 -18.66
N PRO A 136 -3.13 -1.32 -19.41
CA PRO A 136 -4.42 -0.94 -18.85
C PRO A 136 -5.27 -2.17 -18.53
N TYR A 137 -5.72 -2.28 -17.27
CA TYR A 137 -6.63 -3.33 -16.81
C TYR A 137 -7.47 -2.87 -15.61
N PRO A 138 -8.69 -3.42 -15.38
CA PRO A 138 -9.50 -4.27 -16.27
C PRO A 138 -9.88 -3.58 -17.57
N ALA A 139 -10.43 -4.33 -18.53
CA ALA A 139 -10.93 -3.75 -19.78
C ALA A 139 -11.87 -2.56 -19.48
N ASN A 140 -11.76 -1.50 -20.29
CA ASN A 140 -12.47 -0.23 -20.11
C ASN A 140 -12.08 0.58 -18.88
N THR A 141 -11.03 0.18 -18.16
CA THR A 141 -10.37 1.09 -17.20
C THR A 141 -9.51 2.07 -18.00
N GLY A 142 -9.60 3.34 -17.66
CA GLY A 142 -8.96 4.43 -18.38
C GLY A 142 -7.47 4.30 -18.69
N ASP A 143 -7.00 5.27 -19.49
CA ASP A 143 -5.64 5.30 -20.04
C ASP A 143 -4.55 5.73 -19.05
N TYR A 144 -4.90 6.26 -17.88
CA TYR A 144 -3.95 6.85 -16.94
C TYR A 144 -3.74 5.97 -15.72
N ARG A 145 -2.54 6.01 -15.13
CA ARG A 145 -2.24 5.34 -13.85
C ARG A 145 -3.13 5.92 -12.75
N ILE A 146 -3.09 7.25 -12.60
CA ILE A 146 -4.08 8.06 -11.90
C ILE A 146 -4.47 9.23 -12.80
N ASP A 147 -5.77 9.46 -12.93
CA ASP A 147 -6.36 10.60 -13.61
C ASP A 147 -7.02 11.53 -12.57
N PRO A 148 -6.47 12.75 -12.33
CA PRO A 148 -7.01 13.68 -11.35
C PRO A 148 -8.52 13.93 -11.52
N GLY A 149 -9.26 13.77 -10.43
CA GLY A 149 -10.71 13.99 -10.40
C GLY A 149 -11.54 12.90 -11.09
N ARG A 150 -10.90 11.92 -11.76
CA ARG A 150 -11.57 10.88 -12.56
C ARG A 150 -11.17 9.46 -12.11
N PRO A 151 -11.70 8.98 -10.96
CA PRO A 151 -11.39 7.64 -10.45
C PRO A 151 -11.65 6.50 -11.44
N ASP A 152 -12.74 6.58 -12.22
CA ASP A 152 -13.12 5.53 -13.17
C ASP A 152 -12.16 5.47 -14.38
N ASN A 153 -11.41 6.56 -14.63
CA ASN A 153 -10.38 6.61 -15.68
C ASN A 153 -8.97 6.29 -15.13
N SER A 154 -8.87 5.80 -13.89
CA SER A 154 -7.60 5.56 -13.19
C SER A 154 -7.30 4.06 -13.03
N ASN A 155 -6.25 3.59 -13.70
CA ASN A 155 -5.88 2.18 -13.73
C ASN A 155 -5.50 1.62 -12.37
N LEU A 156 -4.87 2.42 -11.51
CA LEU A 156 -4.52 2.01 -10.15
C LEU A 156 -5.77 1.58 -9.36
N LEU A 157 -6.86 2.35 -9.44
CA LEU A 157 -8.11 2.03 -8.74
C LEU A 157 -8.81 0.80 -9.34
N GLY A 158 -8.81 0.69 -10.68
CA GLY A 158 -9.36 -0.47 -11.37
C GLY A 158 -8.71 -1.78 -10.93
N ARG A 159 -7.37 -1.78 -10.84
CA ARG A 159 -6.58 -2.95 -10.39
C ARG A 159 -6.80 -3.31 -8.92
N LEU A 160 -6.96 -2.32 -8.04
CA LEU A 160 -7.32 -2.55 -6.64
C LEU A 160 -8.72 -3.18 -6.49
N SER A 161 -9.60 -2.97 -7.47
CA SER A 161 -10.99 -3.43 -7.44
C SER A 161 -11.22 -4.79 -8.08
N VAL A 162 -10.18 -5.45 -8.62
CA VAL A 162 -10.30 -6.79 -9.21
C VAL A 162 -10.57 -7.81 -8.10
N GLU A 163 -11.66 -8.55 -8.23
CA GLU A 163 -12.01 -9.65 -7.32
C GLU A 163 -11.36 -10.95 -7.79
N GLY A 164 -10.98 -11.81 -6.86
CA GLY A 164 -10.38 -13.11 -7.14
C GLY A 164 -9.00 -13.31 -6.51
N VAL A 165 -8.43 -14.49 -6.78
CA VAL A 165 -7.07 -14.90 -6.41
C VAL A 165 -6.37 -15.37 -7.68
N GLY A 166 -5.25 -14.77 -8.02
CA GLY A 166 -4.51 -15.04 -9.25
C GLY A 166 -5.18 -14.51 -10.52
N GLU A 167 -6.16 -13.62 -10.39
CA GLU A 167 -6.86 -13.05 -11.53
C GLU A 167 -5.96 -12.07 -12.29
N VAL A 168 -6.13 -12.03 -13.61
CA VAL A 168 -5.35 -11.13 -14.45
C VAL A 168 -5.53 -9.70 -13.95
N GLY A 169 -4.42 -9.00 -13.74
CA GLY A 169 -4.40 -7.60 -13.39
C GLY A 169 -4.85 -7.25 -11.97
N GLU A 170 -5.13 -8.23 -11.11
CA GLU A 170 -5.32 -8.02 -9.68
C GLU A 170 -4.06 -7.43 -9.04
N MET A 171 -4.25 -6.55 -8.04
CA MET A 171 -3.16 -5.96 -7.28
C MET A 171 -3.46 -5.95 -5.77
N PRO A 172 -2.52 -6.37 -4.91
CA PRO A 172 -1.26 -7.05 -5.26
C PRO A 172 -1.51 -8.40 -5.95
N PRO A 173 -0.60 -8.89 -6.81
CA PRO A 173 -0.79 -10.11 -7.60
C PRO A 173 -0.62 -11.40 -6.78
N LEU A 174 -0.24 -11.28 -5.51
CA LEU A 174 0.02 -12.37 -4.58
C LEU A 174 -0.37 -11.94 -3.17
N GLY A 175 -0.78 -12.90 -2.33
CA GLY A 175 -1.02 -12.66 -0.91
C GLY A 175 -2.32 -11.91 -0.57
N ARG A 176 -3.20 -11.72 -1.56
CA ARG A 176 -4.54 -11.14 -1.42
C ARG A 176 -5.57 -12.18 -1.88
N SER A 177 -6.72 -12.22 -1.20
CA SER A 177 -7.86 -13.04 -1.62
C SER A 177 -9.19 -12.31 -1.71
N THR A 178 -9.23 -11.05 -1.27
CA THR A 178 -10.41 -10.19 -1.34
C THR A 178 -9.99 -8.75 -1.59
N VAL A 179 -10.93 -7.95 -2.10
CA VAL A 179 -10.78 -6.50 -2.16
C VAL A 179 -10.78 -5.95 -0.74
N ASP A 180 -9.85 -5.06 -0.43
CA ASP A 180 -9.95 -4.21 0.77
C ASP A 180 -10.90 -3.04 0.48
N PRO A 181 -12.14 -3.05 1.00
CA PRO A 181 -13.10 -2.00 0.70
C PRO A 181 -12.68 -0.64 1.30
N VAL A 182 -11.95 -0.64 2.42
CA VAL A 182 -11.51 0.60 3.09
C VAL A 182 -10.41 1.25 2.26
N GLY A 183 -9.41 0.48 1.85
CA GLY A 183 -8.33 0.93 0.97
C GLY A 183 -8.82 1.40 -0.38
N THR A 184 -9.67 0.60 -1.05
CA THR A 184 -10.23 0.97 -2.36
C THR A 184 -11.08 2.24 -2.28
N ALA A 185 -11.88 2.42 -1.22
CA ALA A 185 -12.64 3.65 -1.02
C ALA A 185 -11.72 4.86 -0.78
N LEU A 186 -10.69 4.69 0.08
CA LEU A 186 -9.71 5.74 0.36
C LEU A 186 -9.00 6.24 -0.90
N ILE A 187 -8.52 5.31 -1.74
CA ILE A 187 -7.85 5.65 -2.99
C ILE A 187 -8.82 6.32 -3.98
N ARG A 188 -10.06 5.83 -4.08
CA ARG A 188 -11.10 6.46 -4.92
C ARG A 188 -11.35 7.90 -4.50
N ASP A 189 -11.50 8.14 -3.20
CA ASP A 189 -11.77 9.48 -2.67
C ASP A 189 -10.57 10.40 -2.86
N TRP A 190 -9.35 9.90 -2.67
CA TRP A 190 -8.13 10.67 -2.93
C TRP A 190 -8.05 11.08 -4.41
N ILE A 191 -8.18 10.14 -5.35
CA ILE A 191 -8.16 10.45 -6.79
C ILE A 191 -9.23 11.49 -7.15
N ARG A 192 -10.45 11.32 -6.62
CA ARG A 192 -11.56 12.27 -6.85
C ARG A 192 -11.26 13.68 -6.34
N SER A 193 -10.48 13.80 -5.26
CA SER A 193 -10.12 15.08 -4.67
C SER A 193 -9.01 15.83 -5.41
N LEU A 194 -8.28 15.17 -6.31
CA LEU A 194 -7.18 15.79 -7.06
C LEU A 194 -7.73 16.77 -8.10
N GLU A 195 -7.33 18.03 -8.02
CA GLU A 195 -7.67 19.06 -9.02
C GLU A 195 -6.71 19.06 -10.22
N GLY A 196 -5.55 18.40 -10.08
CA GLY A 196 -4.51 18.29 -11.09
C GLY A 196 -3.33 17.48 -10.58
N CYS A 197 -2.26 17.42 -11.37
CA CYS A 197 -1.01 16.78 -10.96
C CYS A 197 -0.05 17.82 -10.37
N PRO A 198 0.59 17.52 -9.24
CA PRO A 198 1.61 18.42 -8.69
C PRO A 198 2.84 18.44 -9.61
N GLU A 199 3.44 19.61 -9.75
CA GLU A 199 4.74 19.76 -10.43
C GLU A 199 5.86 19.40 -9.46
N PRO A 200 6.99 18.84 -9.95
CA PRO A 200 8.16 18.61 -9.11
C PRO A 200 8.70 19.94 -8.57
N ASP A 201 9.15 19.95 -7.32
CA ASP A 201 9.86 21.10 -6.78
C ASP A 201 11.13 21.35 -7.62
N GLN A 202 11.36 22.59 -8.05
CA GLN A 202 12.53 23.00 -8.84
C GLN A 202 13.81 23.12 -8.00
#